data_AF-X1V7N9-F1
#
_entry.id   AF-X1V7N9-F1
#
_cell.length_a   1.000
_cell.length_b   1.000
_cell.length_c   1.000
_cell.angle_alpha   90.00
_cell.angle_beta   90.00
_cell.angle_gamma   90.00
#
_symmetry.space_group_name_H-M   'P 1'
#
loop_
_entity.id
_entity.type
_entity.pdbx_description
1 polymer ?
#
loop_
_entity_poly.entity_id
_entity_poly.type
_entity_poly.pdbx_seq_one_letter_code
_entity_poly.pdbx_strand_id
1 'polypeptide(L)'
;MKISTVRPKPTKDSVGYAFDYLVMVKNPDCYEADEVQIDEIYAVMIEEQSTALALYEGGELNALREVPLEDMDRLKADPVLSKELYIAPRLCTYYYGFNNEKFPFDNPLVRKAFASAIDRETLIATVTKGEQKPATTFSCPGIFGWVDPAEEIGHPFNVERARDFLAQAGYPGGKGFPAVTLMFNTSESHRKIAQVIQAM
;
A
#
# COMPACT_ATOMS: atom_id res chain seq x y z
N MET A 1 3.08 21.36 16.79
CA MET A 1 3.43 22.04 15.53
C MET A 1 2.35 23.04 15.18
N LYS A 2 2.71 24.24 14.71
CA LYS A 2 1.78 25.13 14.01
C LYS A 2 1.85 24.75 12.53
N ILE A 3 0.69 24.51 11.91
CA ILE A 3 0.60 24.09 10.51
C ILE A 3 0.22 25.32 9.70
N SER A 4 1.04 25.68 8.71
CA SER A 4 0.73 26.73 7.75
C SER A 4 0.80 26.15 6.33
N THR A 5 -0.29 26.26 5.59
CA THR A 5 -0.31 25.91 4.17
C THR A 5 0.36 27.04 3.39
N VAL A 6 1.54 26.78 2.82
CA VAL A 6 2.26 27.75 1.99
C VAL A 6 2.24 27.24 0.56
N ARG A 7 1.51 27.93 -0.33
CA ARG A 7 1.74 27.80 -1.78
C ARG A 7 3.03 28.56 -2.13
N PRO A 8 3.80 28.11 -3.12
CA PRO A 8 5.10 28.71 -3.39
C PRO A 8 4.92 30.19 -3.74
N LYS A 9 5.51 31.07 -2.92
CA LYS A 9 6.00 32.37 -3.38
C LYS A 9 7.50 32.21 -3.54
N PRO A 10 8.05 32.40 -4.75
CA PRO A 10 9.48 32.27 -4.95
C PRO A 10 10.18 33.38 -4.18
N THR A 11 10.84 33.05 -3.07
CA THR A 11 11.79 33.94 -2.40
C THR A 11 13.17 33.31 -2.46
N LYS A 12 14.20 34.16 -2.44
CA LYS A 12 15.61 33.77 -2.64
C LYS A 12 16.14 32.72 -1.64
N ASP A 13 15.43 32.52 -0.54
CA ASP A 13 15.83 31.65 0.57
C ASP A 13 14.90 30.43 0.74
N SER A 14 13.88 30.25 -0.11
CA SER A 14 13.07 29.03 -0.10
C SER A 14 13.81 27.93 -0.84
N VAL A 15 13.98 26.76 -0.22
CA VAL A 15 14.32 25.52 -0.93
C VAL A 15 13.22 25.29 -1.96
N GLY A 16 13.49 25.67 -3.20
CA GLY A 16 12.50 25.70 -4.26
C GLY A 16 12.24 24.31 -4.78
N TYR A 17 11.39 23.55 -4.10
CA TYR A 17 10.90 22.29 -4.66
C TYR A 17 10.03 22.61 -5.89
N ALA A 18 10.22 21.84 -6.97
CA ALA A 18 9.36 21.90 -8.16
C ALA A 18 7.92 21.40 -7.88
N PHE A 19 7.68 20.88 -6.68
CA PHE A 19 6.44 20.27 -6.23
C PHE A 19 5.76 21.15 -5.16
N ASP A 20 4.45 21.00 -5.02
CA ASP A 20 3.72 21.59 -3.90
C ASP A 20 4.16 20.95 -2.57
N TYR A 21 4.13 21.70 -1.48
CA TYR A 21 4.53 21.21 -0.16
C TYR A 21 3.71 21.86 0.97
N LEU A 22 3.68 21.20 2.12
CA LEU A 22 3.21 21.75 3.39
C LEU A 22 4.42 22.03 4.29
N VAL A 23 4.49 23.22 4.87
CA VAL A 23 5.51 23.53 5.88
C VAL A 23 4.91 23.40 7.27
N MET A 24 5.56 22.60 8.10
CA MET A 24 5.28 22.52 9.52
C MET A 24 6.45 23.13 10.27
N VAL A 25 6.18 24.15 11.08
CA VAL A 25 7.21 24.85 11.86
C VAL A 25 7.12 24.45 13.33
N LYS A 26 8.28 24.43 14.00
CA LYS A 26 8.40 24.21 15.44
C LYS A 26 7.48 25.18 16.17
N ASN A 27 6.67 24.64 17.08
CA ASN A 27 5.79 25.44 17.92
C ASN A 27 6.53 25.75 19.24
N PRO A 28 6.95 27.01 19.49
CA PRO A 28 7.61 27.36 20.75
C PRO A 28 6.69 27.19 21.97
N ASP A 29 5.37 27.23 21.77
CA ASP A 29 4.38 27.08 22.84
C ASP A 29 4.05 25.59 23.17
N CYS A 30 4.78 24.63 22.57
CA CYS A 30 4.57 23.21 22.83
C CYS A 30 5.14 22.82 24.20
N TYR A 31 4.47 21.90 24.90
CA TYR A 31 4.89 21.43 26.23
C TYR A 31 6.35 20.94 26.29
N GLU A 32 6.86 20.37 25.20
CA GLU A 32 8.24 19.87 25.04
C GLU A 32 9.00 20.60 23.92
N ALA A 33 8.75 21.91 23.73
CA ALA A 33 9.39 22.66 22.64
C ALA A 33 10.93 22.60 22.68
N ASP A 34 11.55 22.59 23.86
CA ASP A 34 13.01 22.56 24.01
C ASP A 34 13.63 21.22 23.57
N GLU A 35 12.86 20.12 23.55
CA GLU A 35 13.34 18.80 23.13
C GLU A 35 13.24 18.58 21.61
N VAL A 36 12.42 19.39 20.91
CA VAL A 36 12.25 19.28 19.45
C VAL A 36 13.47 19.87 18.75
N GLN A 37 14.28 19.02 18.12
CA GLN A 37 15.50 19.43 17.40
C GLN A 37 15.26 19.89 15.95
N ILE A 38 14.07 19.63 15.40
CA ILE A 38 13.72 19.98 14.01
C ILE A 38 12.93 21.29 14.00
N ASP A 39 13.48 22.31 13.33
CA ASP A 39 12.84 23.62 13.23
C ASP A 39 11.70 23.64 12.21
N GLU A 40 11.90 22.99 11.06
CA GLU A 40 10.94 22.96 9.97
C GLU A 40 10.87 21.58 9.32
N ILE A 41 9.68 21.18 8.89
CA ILE A 41 9.45 20.01 8.05
C ILE A 41 8.75 20.46 6.79
N TYR A 42 9.35 20.15 5.65
CA TYR A 42 8.78 20.32 4.33
C TYR A 42 8.18 18.99 3.87
N ALA A 43 6.86 18.86 3.99
CA ALA A 43 6.13 17.70 3.48
C ALA A 43 5.81 17.92 2.00
N VAL A 44 6.73 17.51 1.14
CA VAL A 44 6.62 17.63 -0.32
C VAL A 44 5.63 16.60 -0.87
N MET A 45 4.72 17.04 -1.74
CA MET A 45 3.69 16.20 -2.35
C MET A 45 4.18 15.67 -3.70
N ILE A 46 4.59 14.40 -3.72
CA ILE A 46 5.09 13.70 -4.91
C ILE A 46 4.25 12.45 -5.10
N GLU A 47 3.59 12.33 -6.26
CA GLU A 47 2.70 11.21 -6.56
C GLU A 47 3.46 9.95 -6.98
N GLU A 48 4.50 10.11 -7.80
CA GLU A 48 5.30 8.99 -8.32
C GLU A 48 6.43 8.65 -7.33
N GLN A 49 6.39 7.43 -6.78
CA GLN A 49 7.35 6.95 -5.78
C GLN A 49 8.77 6.89 -6.37
N SER A 50 8.87 6.56 -7.67
CA SER A 50 10.13 6.55 -8.42
C SER A 50 10.80 7.93 -8.44
N THR A 51 10.02 8.99 -8.61
CA THR A 51 10.51 10.38 -8.55
C THR A 51 10.96 10.74 -7.13
N ALA A 52 10.16 10.38 -6.12
CA ALA A 52 10.53 10.63 -4.73
C ALA A 52 11.83 9.90 -4.34
N LEU A 53 12.02 8.66 -4.78
CA LEU A 53 13.25 7.91 -4.56
C LEU A 53 14.46 8.57 -5.21
N ALA A 54 14.35 9.02 -6.46
CA ALA A 54 15.43 9.71 -7.14
C ALA A 54 15.86 11.00 -6.42
N LEU A 55 14.90 11.77 -5.88
CA LEU A 55 15.18 12.97 -5.10
C LEU A 55 15.82 12.65 -3.75
N TYR A 56 15.44 11.55 -3.11
CA TYR A 56 16.09 11.06 -1.90
C TYR A 56 17.55 10.68 -2.15
N GLU A 57 17.80 9.87 -3.19
CA GLU A 57 19.16 9.48 -3.60
C GLU A 57 20.00 10.69 -4.05
N GLY A 58 19.35 11.73 -4.60
CA GLY A 58 19.94 13.02 -4.93
C GLY A 58 20.18 13.96 -3.74
N GLY A 59 19.73 13.60 -2.54
CA GLY A 59 19.88 14.40 -1.32
C GLY A 59 18.89 15.57 -1.17
N GLU A 60 17.88 15.66 -2.03
CA GLU A 60 16.83 16.70 -1.97
C GLU A 60 15.72 16.36 -0.96
N LEU A 61 15.54 15.07 -0.66
CA LEU A 61 14.62 14.59 0.39
C LEU A 61 15.41 13.87 1.48
N ASN A 62 15.03 14.07 2.74
CA ASN A 62 15.68 13.41 3.88
C ASN A 62 14.99 12.12 4.33
N ALA A 63 13.75 11.89 3.91
CA ALA A 63 12.98 10.70 4.29
C ALA A 63 11.89 10.41 3.27
N LEU A 64 11.58 9.12 3.11
CA LEU A 64 10.48 8.63 2.27
C LEU A 64 9.50 7.85 3.14
N ARG A 65 8.20 8.00 2.84
CA ARG A 65 7.15 7.22 3.52
C ARG A 65 7.10 5.78 2.99
N GLU A 66 7.35 5.62 1.70
CA GLU A 66 7.31 4.37 0.94
C GLU A 66 8.31 4.47 -0.21
N VAL A 67 8.73 3.32 -0.73
CA VAL A 67 9.62 3.19 -1.88
C VAL A 67 8.91 2.41 -3.00
N PRO A 68 9.30 2.58 -4.27
CA PRO A 68 8.78 1.79 -5.38
C PRO A 68 8.98 0.29 -5.14
N LEU A 69 7.94 -0.51 -5.45
CA LEU A 69 8.03 -1.97 -5.31
C LEU A 69 9.11 -2.60 -6.20
N GLU A 70 9.38 -1.98 -7.37
CA GLU A 70 10.37 -2.47 -8.33
C GLU A 70 11.81 -2.29 -7.84
N ASP A 71 12.04 -1.31 -6.96
CA ASP A 71 13.35 -1.02 -6.39
C ASP A 71 13.66 -1.83 -5.12
N MET A 72 12.69 -2.54 -4.53
CA MET A 72 12.88 -3.23 -3.24
C MET A 72 14.10 -4.15 -3.21
N ASP A 73 14.34 -4.94 -4.25
CA ASP A 73 15.52 -5.83 -4.30
C ASP A 73 16.83 -5.04 -4.41
N ARG A 74 16.83 -3.97 -5.21
CA ARG A 74 17.98 -3.08 -5.35
C ARG A 74 18.31 -2.40 -4.03
N LEU A 75 17.31 -1.86 -3.34
CA LEU A 75 17.48 -1.18 -2.05
C LEU A 75 18.00 -2.13 -0.98
N LYS A 76 17.50 -3.37 -0.93
CA LYS A 76 17.99 -4.40 0.01
C LYS A 76 19.43 -4.84 -0.29
N ALA A 77 19.84 -4.83 -1.56
CA ALA A 77 21.18 -5.24 -1.98
C ALA A 77 22.23 -4.12 -1.86
N ASP A 78 21.81 -2.85 -1.85
CA ASP A 78 22.70 -1.70 -1.82
C ASP A 78 23.38 -1.53 -0.45
N PRO A 79 24.71 -1.29 -0.37
CA PRO A 79 25.45 -1.24 0.91
C PRO A 79 25.14 -0.01 1.79
N VAL A 80 24.53 1.03 1.23
CA VAL A 80 24.12 2.25 1.94
C VAL A 80 22.61 2.21 2.17
N LEU A 81 21.83 2.09 1.10
CA LEU A 81 20.37 2.19 1.17
C LEU A 81 19.75 1.04 1.98
N SER A 82 20.37 -0.15 2.03
CA SER A 82 19.89 -1.25 2.88
C SER A 82 19.92 -0.92 4.38
N LYS A 83 20.80 -0.01 4.80
CA LYS A 83 20.89 0.45 6.21
C LYS A 83 19.89 1.55 6.53
N GLU A 84 19.47 2.28 5.50
CA GLU A 84 18.48 3.36 5.60
C GLU A 84 17.05 2.82 5.41
N LEU A 85 16.90 1.71 4.70
CA LEU A 85 15.65 1.01 4.50
C LEU A 85 15.15 0.41 5.81
N TYR A 86 14.03 0.94 6.30
CA TYR A 86 13.38 0.45 7.50
C TYR A 86 12.06 -0.24 7.16
N ILE A 87 11.99 -1.55 7.37
CA ILE A 87 10.77 -2.36 7.22
C ILE A 87 10.31 -2.74 8.62
N ALA A 88 9.08 -2.34 8.97
CA ALA A 88 8.48 -2.67 10.26
C ALA A 88 7.00 -3.04 10.12
N PRO A 89 6.47 -3.88 11.02
CA PRO A 89 5.06 -4.18 11.07
C PRO A 89 4.23 -2.91 11.21
N ARG A 90 3.24 -2.75 10.34
CA ARG A 90 2.20 -1.73 10.45
C ARG A 90 0.90 -2.43 10.84
N LEU A 91 0.17 -1.87 11.81
CA LEU A 91 -1.15 -2.37 12.22
C LEU A 91 -2.20 -2.03 11.14
N CYS A 92 -2.08 -2.66 9.98
CA CYS A 92 -2.89 -2.42 8.79
C CYS A 92 -3.00 -3.70 7.96
N THR A 93 -4.15 -3.88 7.32
CA THR A 93 -4.41 -4.96 6.36
C THR A 93 -4.68 -4.35 5.00
N TYR A 94 -3.93 -4.75 3.97
CA TYR A 94 -4.24 -4.41 2.58
C TYR A 94 -5.31 -5.36 2.06
N TYR A 95 -6.39 -4.85 1.47
CA TYR A 95 -7.52 -5.66 1.03
C TYR A 95 -8.21 -5.07 -0.20
N TYR A 96 -8.92 -5.91 -0.94
CA TYR A 96 -9.94 -5.48 -1.87
C TYR A 96 -11.32 -5.67 -1.25
N GLY A 97 -12.12 -4.60 -1.26
CA GLY A 97 -13.52 -4.66 -0.92
C GLY A 97 -14.36 -4.99 -2.15
N PHE A 98 -15.49 -5.67 -1.93
CA PHE A 98 -16.51 -5.88 -2.94
C PHE A 98 -17.70 -4.95 -2.69
N ASN A 99 -18.34 -4.47 -3.75
CA ASN A 99 -19.65 -3.85 -3.62
C ASN A 99 -20.70 -4.97 -3.54
N ASN A 100 -21.14 -5.28 -2.32
CA ASN A 100 -22.05 -6.39 -2.03
C ASN A 100 -23.51 -6.13 -2.46
N GLU A 101 -23.81 -4.96 -3.04
CA GLU A 101 -25.15 -4.59 -3.53
C GLU A 101 -25.22 -4.55 -5.06
N LYS A 102 -24.09 -4.74 -5.74
CA LYS A 102 -24.00 -4.66 -7.20
C LYS A 102 -23.64 -6.00 -7.81
N PHE A 103 -24.39 -6.37 -8.83
CA PHE A 103 -24.06 -7.47 -9.72
C PHE A 103 -22.62 -7.35 -10.26
N PRO A 104 -21.81 -8.43 -10.32
CA PRO A 104 -22.10 -9.80 -9.86
C PRO A 104 -21.68 -10.08 -8.40
N PHE A 105 -21.20 -9.06 -7.68
CA PHE A 105 -20.61 -9.21 -6.35
C PHE A 105 -21.65 -9.19 -5.22
N ASP A 106 -22.92 -8.97 -5.51
CA ASP A 106 -24.06 -9.26 -4.64
C ASP A 106 -24.14 -10.76 -4.29
N ASN A 107 -23.72 -11.64 -5.21
CA ASN A 107 -23.63 -13.07 -4.95
C ASN A 107 -22.41 -13.43 -4.07
N PRO A 108 -22.61 -14.00 -2.86
CA PRO A 108 -21.50 -14.40 -1.98
C PRO A 108 -20.58 -15.44 -2.59
N LEU A 109 -21.06 -16.34 -3.46
CA LEU A 109 -20.22 -17.34 -4.12
C LEU A 109 -19.20 -16.68 -5.06
N VAL A 110 -19.56 -15.59 -5.75
CA VAL A 110 -18.64 -14.83 -6.58
C VAL A 110 -17.53 -14.21 -5.71
N ARG A 111 -17.89 -13.62 -4.56
CA ARG A 111 -16.88 -13.05 -3.64
C ARG A 111 -15.93 -14.12 -3.08
N LYS A 112 -16.46 -15.29 -2.74
CA LYS A 112 -15.66 -16.44 -2.30
C LYS A 112 -14.72 -16.94 -3.40
N ALA A 113 -15.21 -17.00 -4.64
CA ALA A 113 -14.39 -17.38 -5.79
C ALA A 113 -13.19 -16.44 -5.94
N PHE A 114 -13.43 -15.12 -5.94
CA PHE A 114 -12.37 -14.12 -6.05
C PHE A 114 -11.41 -14.19 -4.87
N ALA A 115 -11.90 -14.31 -3.63
CA ALA A 115 -11.04 -14.37 -2.43
C ALA A 115 -10.10 -15.60 -2.42
N SER A 116 -10.57 -16.74 -2.93
CA SER A 116 -9.79 -17.98 -3.07
C SER A 116 -8.90 -18.02 -4.33
N ALA A 117 -9.11 -17.15 -5.31
CA ALA A 117 -8.27 -17.08 -6.51
C ALA A 117 -6.94 -16.32 -6.27
N ILE A 118 -6.84 -15.52 -5.20
CA ILE A 118 -5.66 -14.69 -4.95
C ILE A 118 -4.57 -15.47 -4.21
N ASP A 119 -3.46 -15.71 -4.91
CA ASP A 119 -2.22 -16.21 -4.34
C ASP A 119 -1.45 -15.08 -3.63
N ARG A 120 -1.73 -14.94 -2.33
CA ARG A 120 -1.14 -13.90 -1.48
C ARG A 120 0.36 -14.12 -1.27
N GLU A 121 0.80 -15.37 -1.18
CA GLU A 121 2.21 -15.69 -0.95
C GLU A 121 3.04 -15.32 -2.18
N THR A 122 2.60 -15.73 -3.37
CA THR A 122 3.26 -15.35 -4.62
C THR A 122 3.22 -13.84 -4.84
N LEU A 123 2.09 -13.17 -4.56
CA LEU A 123 2.01 -11.70 -4.62
C LEU A 123 3.07 -11.03 -3.74
N ILE A 124 3.23 -11.52 -2.50
CA ILE A 124 4.19 -10.94 -1.57
C ILE A 124 5.63 -11.21 -2.01
N ALA A 125 5.93 -12.45 -2.38
CA ALA A 125 7.28 -12.88 -2.76
C ALA A 125 7.77 -12.22 -4.06
N THR A 126 6.87 -11.96 -5.01
CA THR A 126 7.24 -11.51 -6.36
C THR A 126 6.96 -10.04 -6.62
N VAL A 127 6.01 -9.43 -5.91
CA VAL A 127 5.58 -8.05 -6.16
C VAL A 127 5.95 -7.12 -5.02
N THR A 128 5.44 -7.36 -3.80
CA THR A 128 5.56 -6.36 -2.73
C THR A 128 6.90 -6.43 -2.01
N LYS A 129 7.45 -7.63 -1.79
CA LYS A 129 8.81 -7.90 -1.28
C LYS A 129 9.19 -7.19 0.03
N GLY A 130 8.22 -6.63 0.75
CA GLY A 130 8.39 -5.83 1.95
C GLY A 130 8.05 -6.61 3.22
N GLU A 131 8.27 -7.93 3.21
CA GLU A 131 8.07 -8.82 4.37
C GLU A 131 6.63 -8.82 4.92
N GLN A 132 5.66 -8.51 4.06
CA GLN A 132 4.26 -8.62 4.41
C GLN A 132 3.89 -10.07 4.74
N LYS A 133 2.83 -10.24 5.54
CA LYS A 133 2.29 -11.56 5.86
C LYS A 133 0.99 -11.78 5.09
N PRO A 134 0.73 -12.99 4.55
CA PRO A 134 -0.54 -13.30 3.92
C PRO A 134 -1.70 -13.05 4.89
N ALA A 135 -2.68 -12.24 4.48
CA ALA A 135 -3.87 -11.95 5.27
C ALA A 135 -5.03 -12.88 4.88
N THR A 136 -5.41 -13.78 5.79
CA THR A 136 -6.60 -14.65 5.66
C THR A 136 -7.83 -14.07 6.36
N THR A 137 -7.61 -13.19 7.34
CA THR A 137 -8.64 -12.43 8.05
C THR A 137 -8.38 -10.93 7.94
N PHE A 138 -9.38 -10.12 8.30
CA PHE A 138 -9.27 -8.66 8.17
C PHE A 138 -8.42 -8.03 9.27
N SER A 139 -8.53 -8.51 10.51
CA SER A 139 -7.69 -8.06 11.63
C SER A 139 -6.26 -8.54 11.41
N CYS A 140 -5.27 -7.65 11.54
CA CYS A 140 -3.85 -8.04 11.45
C CYS A 140 -3.31 -8.52 12.81
N PRO A 141 -2.20 -9.28 12.84
CA PRO A 141 -1.57 -9.71 14.08
C PRO A 141 -1.26 -8.54 15.02
N GLY A 142 -1.55 -8.71 16.32
CA GLY A 142 -1.29 -7.69 17.35
C GLY A 142 -2.46 -6.72 17.62
N ILE A 143 -3.58 -6.83 16.90
CA ILE A 143 -4.83 -6.12 17.23
C ILE A 143 -5.75 -7.03 18.05
N PHE A 144 -6.45 -6.45 19.03
CA PHE A 144 -7.51 -7.16 19.75
C PHE A 144 -8.57 -7.72 18.78
N GLY A 145 -8.89 -9.00 18.90
CA GLY A 145 -9.78 -9.68 17.95
C GLY A 145 -9.09 -10.18 16.67
N TRP A 146 -7.76 -10.18 16.64
CA TRP A 146 -7.00 -10.99 15.68
C TRP A 146 -7.22 -12.48 15.92
N VAL A 147 -7.33 -13.22 14.82
CA VAL A 147 -7.52 -14.68 14.79
C VAL A 147 -6.21 -15.31 14.37
N ASP A 148 -5.79 -16.36 15.08
CA ASP A 148 -4.60 -17.12 14.70
C ASP A 148 -4.79 -17.78 13.32
N PRO A 149 -3.86 -17.62 12.36
CA PRO A 149 -3.89 -18.31 11.08
C PRO A 149 -4.07 -19.83 11.19
N ALA A 150 -3.64 -20.45 12.30
CA ALA A 150 -3.84 -21.87 12.57
C ALA A 150 -5.31 -22.27 12.75
N GLU A 151 -6.21 -21.31 12.99
CA GLU A 151 -7.66 -21.54 13.00
C GLU A 151 -8.26 -21.66 11.59
N GLU A 152 -7.45 -21.46 10.54
CA GLU A 152 -7.83 -21.62 9.13
C GLU A 152 -9.08 -20.81 8.71
N ILE A 153 -9.33 -19.70 9.41
CA ILE A 153 -10.46 -18.80 9.10
C ILE A 153 -10.17 -18.01 7.83
N GLY A 154 -11.17 -17.97 6.93
CA GLY A 154 -11.14 -17.16 5.71
C GLY A 154 -11.14 -18.01 4.44
N HIS A 155 -10.64 -17.42 3.35
CA HIS A 155 -10.56 -18.05 2.03
C HIS A 155 -9.10 -18.15 1.60
N PRO A 156 -8.42 -19.28 1.88
CA PRO A 156 -7.06 -19.50 1.42
C PRO A 156 -7.03 -19.60 -0.11
N PHE A 157 -5.83 -19.41 -0.67
CA PHE A 157 -5.59 -19.60 -2.10
C PHE A 157 -5.86 -21.06 -2.48
N ASN A 158 -6.83 -21.26 -3.36
CA ASN A 158 -7.17 -22.55 -3.94
C ASN A 158 -7.97 -22.33 -5.23
N VAL A 159 -7.29 -22.52 -6.37
CA VAL A 159 -7.86 -22.28 -7.71
C VAL A 159 -9.03 -23.23 -8.01
N GLU A 160 -8.97 -24.48 -7.55
CA GLU A 160 -10.05 -25.45 -7.78
C GLU A 160 -11.32 -25.02 -7.05
N ARG A 161 -11.20 -24.66 -5.77
CA ARG A 161 -12.32 -24.11 -4.98
C ARG A 161 -12.85 -22.80 -5.55
N ALA A 162 -11.98 -21.93 -6.06
CA ALA A 162 -12.39 -20.70 -6.71
C ALA A 162 -13.26 -20.98 -7.95
N ARG A 163 -12.83 -21.94 -8.80
CA ARG A 163 -13.59 -22.40 -9.97
C ARG A 163 -14.91 -23.04 -9.58
N ASP A 164 -14.92 -23.86 -8.53
CA ASP A 164 -16.14 -24.50 -8.04
C ASP A 164 -17.16 -23.49 -7.52
N PHE A 165 -16.72 -22.49 -6.76
CA PHE A 165 -17.59 -21.41 -6.30
C PHE A 165 -18.16 -20.60 -7.48
N LEU A 166 -17.33 -20.32 -8.49
CA LEU A 166 -17.76 -19.58 -9.67
C LEU A 166 -18.74 -20.39 -10.54
N ALA A 167 -18.52 -21.69 -10.67
CA ALA A 167 -19.45 -22.60 -11.36
C ALA A 167 -20.80 -22.69 -10.62
N GLN A 168 -20.78 -22.85 -9.30
CA GLN A 168 -21.99 -22.83 -8.47
C GLN A 168 -22.72 -21.48 -8.52
N ALA A 169 -22.01 -20.38 -8.77
CA ALA A 169 -22.59 -19.07 -9.00
C ALA A 169 -23.25 -18.91 -10.39
N GLY A 170 -23.21 -19.94 -11.24
CA GLY A 170 -23.80 -19.95 -12.58
C GLY A 170 -22.82 -19.69 -13.72
N TYR A 171 -21.51 -19.66 -13.44
CA TYR A 171 -20.46 -19.33 -14.42
C TYR A 171 -19.43 -20.46 -14.57
N PRO A 172 -19.82 -21.66 -15.04
CA PRO A 172 -18.90 -22.78 -15.21
C PRO A 172 -17.78 -22.44 -16.19
N GLY A 173 -16.53 -22.58 -15.75
CA GLY A 173 -15.36 -22.18 -16.53
C GLY A 173 -15.30 -20.68 -16.85
N GLY A 174 -15.98 -19.83 -16.06
CA GLY A 174 -16.07 -18.38 -16.28
C GLY A 174 -16.97 -17.98 -17.45
N LYS A 175 -17.65 -18.92 -18.11
CA LYS A 175 -18.53 -18.61 -19.24
C LYS A 175 -19.71 -17.74 -18.80
N GLY A 176 -19.92 -16.64 -19.52
CA GLY A 176 -20.99 -15.69 -19.23
C GLY A 176 -20.71 -14.76 -18.03
N PHE A 177 -19.53 -14.84 -17.39
CA PHE A 177 -19.18 -13.92 -16.32
C PHE A 177 -19.01 -12.50 -16.89
N PRO A 178 -19.61 -11.47 -16.28
CA PRO A 178 -19.55 -10.11 -16.80
C PRO A 178 -18.15 -9.51 -16.66
N ALA A 179 -17.86 -8.48 -17.45
CA ALA A 179 -16.72 -7.63 -17.16
C ALA A 179 -16.91 -6.96 -15.79
N VAL A 180 -15.86 -6.97 -14.97
CA VAL A 180 -15.82 -6.30 -13.67
C VAL A 180 -14.70 -5.27 -13.64
N THR A 181 -14.85 -4.25 -12.81
CA THR A 181 -13.86 -3.19 -12.65
C THR A 181 -13.15 -3.32 -11.32
N LEU A 182 -11.83 -3.39 -11.35
CA LEU A 182 -10.97 -3.26 -10.18
C LEU A 182 -10.52 -1.80 -10.06
N MET A 183 -10.92 -1.13 -8.98
CA MET A 183 -10.55 0.25 -8.72
C MET A 183 -9.40 0.33 -7.73
N PHE A 184 -8.50 1.28 -7.95
CA PHE A 184 -7.42 1.66 -7.03
C PHE A 184 -7.18 3.17 -7.17
N ASN A 185 -6.67 3.82 -6.11
CA ASN A 185 -6.26 5.23 -6.18
C ASN A 185 -4.93 5.39 -6.93
N THR A 186 -4.63 6.61 -7.40
CA THR A 186 -3.37 6.93 -8.06
C THR A 186 -2.17 6.55 -7.18
N SER A 187 -1.45 5.50 -7.58
CA SER A 187 -0.27 4.95 -6.90
C SER A 187 0.41 3.93 -7.81
N GLU A 188 1.74 4.03 -7.99
CA GLU A 188 2.54 3.04 -8.73
C GLU A 188 2.41 1.66 -8.09
N SER A 189 2.56 1.58 -6.77
CA SER A 189 2.42 0.35 -5.99
C SER A 189 1.05 -0.31 -6.18
N HIS A 190 -0.05 0.44 -6.05
CA HIS A 190 -1.38 -0.15 -6.22
C HIS A 190 -1.67 -0.54 -7.68
N ARG A 191 -1.19 0.24 -8.65
CA ARG A 191 -1.28 -0.10 -10.08
C ARG A 191 -0.63 -1.46 -10.33
N LYS A 192 0.58 -1.68 -9.82
CA LYS A 192 1.31 -2.94 -9.98
C LYS A 192 0.58 -4.12 -9.34
N ILE A 193 0.11 -3.95 -8.11
CA ILE A 193 -0.68 -4.98 -7.41
C ILE A 193 -1.96 -5.30 -8.20
N ALA A 194 -2.69 -4.28 -8.68
CA ALA A 194 -3.91 -4.47 -9.47
C ALA A 194 -3.66 -5.22 -10.78
N GLN A 195 -2.57 -4.92 -11.49
CA GLN A 195 -2.19 -5.64 -12.72
C GLN A 195 -1.89 -7.11 -12.46
N VAL A 196 -1.17 -7.43 -11.38
CA VAL A 196 -0.86 -8.81 -11.02
C VAL A 196 -2.13 -9.56 -10.60
N ILE A 197 -3.00 -8.91 -9.83
CA ILE A 197 -4.30 -9.46 -9.43
C ILE A 197 -5.22 -9.70 -10.63
N GLN A 198 -5.19 -8.83 -11.65
CA GLN A 198 -5.93 -9.03 -12.90
C GLN A 198 -5.43 -10.26 -13.69
N ALA A 199 -4.14 -10.60 -13.56
CA ALA A 199 -3.51 -11.71 -14.28
C ALA A 199 -3.66 -13.08 -13.58
N MET A 200 -4.10 -13.09 -12.32
CA MET A 200 -4.42 -14.30 -11.53
C MET A 200 -5.78 -14.87 -11.93
#